data_AF-R9XDP6-F1
#
_entry.id   AF-R9XDP6-F1
#
_cell.length_a   1.000
_cell.length_b   1.000
_cell.length_c   1.000
_cell.angle_alpha   90.00
_cell.angle_beta   90.00
_cell.angle_gamma   90.00
#
_symmetry.space_group_name_H-M   'P 1'
#
loop_
_entity.id
_entity.type
_entity.pdbx_description
1 polymer ?
#
loop_
_entity_poly.entity_id
_entity_poly.type
_entity_poly.pdbx_seq_one_letter_code
_entity_poly.pdbx_strand_id
1 'polypeptide(L)'
;MAFPNATKKNRPTLKVGDLCYARVSSAEKDLEAELECMDSSTGRDAGFGLLDGGMVAEVSLGFARELLLNETFPLLPELARHAQFEVAIGVNGKIWVKAETLRTTLGCVRAIEACQVRPQAEFKAAIKRVFKELGEGME
;
A
#
# COMPACT_ATOMS: atom_id res chain seq x y z
N MET A 1 -10.47 -7.50 21.04
CA MET A 1 -10.21 -6.07 20.79
C MET A 1 -8.92 -6.01 20.03
N ALA A 2 -8.96 -5.69 18.74
CA ALA A 2 -7.85 -5.94 17.81
C ALA A 2 -7.14 -4.65 17.38
N PHE A 3 -7.08 -3.67 18.29
CA PHE A 3 -6.43 -2.38 18.10
C PHE A 3 -5.63 -2.02 19.36
N PRO A 4 -4.56 -1.22 19.22
CA PRO A 4 -3.78 -0.77 20.36
C PRO A 4 -4.65 0.05 21.31
N ASN A 5 -4.52 -0.20 22.62
CA ASN A 5 -5.24 0.53 23.67
C ASN A 5 -6.78 0.49 23.55
N ALA A 6 -7.35 -0.41 22.73
CA ALA A 6 -8.78 -0.55 22.62
C ALA A 6 -9.36 -1.17 23.90
N THR A 7 -10.41 -0.55 24.43
CA THR A 7 -11.18 -1.04 25.58
C THR A 7 -12.67 -0.97 25.26
N LYS A 8 -13.56 -1.57 26.08
CA LYS A 8 -15.01 -1.41 25.89
C LYS A 8 -15.45 0.07 25.89
N LYS A 9 -14.69 0.93 26.58
CA LYS A 9 -14.90 2.38 26.68
C LYS A 9 -14.18 3.17 25.59
N ASN A 10 -13.03 2.68 25.12
CA ASN A 10 -12.22 3.31 24.08
C ASN A 10 -12.27 2.50 22.79
N ARG A 11 -13.19 2.87 21.88
CA ARG A 11 -13.42 2.19 20.61
C ARG A 11 -12.67 2.89 19.48
N PRO A 12 -12.04 2.15 18.54
CA PRO A 12 -11.44 2.73 17.34
C PRO A 12 -12.47 3.53 16.53
N THR A 13 -12.06 4.67 15.98
CA THR A 13 -12.90 5.56 15.17
C THR A 13 -12.73 5.26 13.69
N LEU A 14 -13.30 4.16 13.23
CA LEU A 14 -13.39 3.80 11.81
C LEU A 14 -14.82 3.95 11.30
N LYS A 15 -14.98 4.37 10.06
CA LYS A 15 -16.26 4.54 9.35
C LYS A 15 -16.34 3.56 8.18
N VAL A 16 -17.57 3.26 7.76
CA VAL A 16 -17.81 2.47 6.55
C VAL A 16 -17.22 3.22 5.36
N GLY A 17 -16.35 2.55 4.60
CA GLY A 17 -15.61 3.12 3.46
C GLY A 17 -14.16 3.48 3.76
N ASP A 18 -13.74 3.48 5.03
CA ASP A 18 -12.34 3.73 5.38
C ASP A 18 -11.43 2.58 4.93
N LEU A 19 -10.21 2.93 4.50
CA LEU A 19 -9.15 1.97 4.22
C LEU A 19 -8.38 1.63 5.50
N CYS A 20 -8.06 0.36 5.69
CA CYS A 20 -7.35 -0.10 6.87
C CYS A 20 -6.21 -1.04 6.48
N TYR A 21 -5.01 -0.77 6.99
CA TYR A 21 -3.88 -1.69 6.92
C TYR A 21 -3.89 -2.59 8.14
N ALA A 22 -3.93 -3.91 7.93
CA ALA A 22 -4.11 -4.89 8.99
C ALA A 22 -3.34 -6.18 8.67
N ARG A 23 -3.19 -7.02 9.69
CA ARG A 23 -2.62 -8.38 9.58
C ARG A 23 -3.72 -9.42 9.75
N VAL A 24 -3.59 -10.54 9.05
CA VAL A 24 -4.43 -11.72 9.29
C VAL A 24 -4.02 -12.36 10.61
N SER A 25 -4.93 -12.42 11.57
CA SER A 25 -4.71 -13.04 12.89
C SER A 25 -5.18 -14.49 12.92
N SER A 26 -6.25 -14.83 12.19
CA SER A 26 -6.79 -16.18 12.05
C SER A 26 -7.38 -16.38 10.65
N ALA A 27 -7.21 -17.59 10.09
CA ALA A 27 -7.71 -17.94 8.77
C ALA A 27 -8.01 -19.44 8.66
N GLU A 28 -8.70 -19.98 9.66
CA GLU A 28 -9.17 -21.37 9.64
C GLU A 28 -10.14 -21.58 8.48
N LYS A 29 -10.01 -22.70 7.77
CA LYS A 29 -10.72 -22.97 6.51
C LYS A 29 -12.24 -22.89 6.62
N ASP A 30 -12.76 -23.32 7.76
CA ASP A 30 -14.20 -23.47 8.01
C ASP A 30 -14.77 -22.32 8.88
N LEU A 31 -13.98 -21.29 9.16
CA LEU A 31 -14.38 -20.11 9.93
C LEU A 31 -14.14 -18.82 9.14
N GLU A 32 -14.80 -17.75 9.57
CA GLU A 32 -14.51 -16.42 9.03
C GLU A 32 -13.08 -16.01 9.40
N ALA A 33 -12.35 -15.47 8.43
CA ALA A 33 -11.01 -14.95 8.66
C ALA A 33 -11.06 -13.69 9.55
N GLU A 34 -10.09 -13.57 10.44
CA GLU A 34 -9.97 -12.46 11.37
C GLU A 34 -8.75 -11.60 11.05
N LEU A 35 -8.91 -10.29 11.25
CA LEU A 35 -7.85 -9.30 11.07
C LEU A 35 -7.59 -8.56 12.39
N GLU A 36 -6.34 -8.14 12.58
CA GLU A 36 -5.92 -7.26 13.67
C GLU A 36 -5.08 -6.09 13.18
N CYS A 37 -5.18 -4.96 13.87
CA CYS A 37 -4.46 -3.72 13.59
C CYS A 37 -3.43 -3.40 14.67
N MET A 38 -2.73 -4.42 15.15
CA MET A 38 -1.71 -4.31 16.18
C MET A 38 -0.73 -5.48 16.06
N ASP A 39 0.49 -5.29 16.52
CA ASP A 39 1.42 -6.38 16.75
C ASP A 39 0.99 -7.15 18.01
N SER A 40 0.59 -8.42 17.86
CA SER A 40 0.14 -9.24 18.99
C SER A 40 1.21 -9.46 20.05
N SER A 41 2.48 -9.30 19.72
CA SER A 41 3.62 -9.51 20.63
C SER A 41 3.83 -8.29 21.54
N THR A 42 3.74 -7.09 20.97
CA THR A 42 4.03 -5.82 21.67
C THR A 42 2.79 -5.04 22.09
N GLY A 43 1.63 -5.37 21.50
CA GLY A 43 0.37 -4.65 21.68
C GLY A 43 0.32 -3.26 21.04
N ARG A 44 1.32 -2.90 20.24
CA ARG A 44 1.44 -1.59 19.57
C ARG A 44 0.85 -1.61 18.17
N ASP A 45 0.61 -0.43 17.60
CA ASP A 45 0.04 -0.25 16.26
C ASP A 45 0.92 -0.85 15.15
N ALA A 46 2.25 -0.76 15.29
CA ALA A 46 3.22 -1.31 14.33
C ALA A 46 2.97 -0.89 12.87
N GLY A 47 2.39 0.30 12.65
CA GLY A 47 2.03 0.79 11.32
C GLY A 47 0.69 0.28 10.76
N PHE A 48 -0.05 -0.52 11.51
CA PHE A 48 -1.43 -0.91 11.18
C PHE A 48 -2.46 0.16 11.61
N GLY A 49 -3.64 0.12 11.00
CA GLY A 49 -4.75 1.01 11.31
C GLY A 49 -5.29 1.75 10.09
N LEU A 50 -5.88 2.93 10.32
CA LEU A 50 -6.50 3.74 9.28
C LEU A 50 -5.45 4.24 8.27
N LEU A 51 -5.73 4.06 6.99
CA LEU A 51 -5.00 4.68 5.88
C LEU A 51 -5.77 5.91 5.41
N ASP A 52 -5.37 7.08 5.89
CA ASP A 52 -6.06 8.34 5.61
C ASP A 52 -5.62 8.97 4.27
N GLY A 53 -6.57 9.18 3.37
CA GLY A 53 -6.32 9.71 2.03
C GLY A 53 -5.58 8.71 1.12
N GLY A 54 -4.72 9.23 0.24
CA GLY A 54 -3.97 8.42 -0.72
C GLY A 54 -4.85 7.77 -1.80
N MET A 55 -4.30 6.77 -2.46
CA MET A 55 -4.95 5.99 -3.52
C MET A 55 -4.50 4.54 -3.46
N VAL A 56 -5.29 3.64 -4.04
CA VAL A 56 -4.99 2.20 -4.10
C VAL A 56 -4.75 1.79 -5.54
N ALA A 57 -3.58 1.19 -5.79
CA ALA A 57 -3.27 0.47 -7.02
C ALA A 57 -3.69 -1.01 -6.86
N GLU A 58 -4.36 -1.53 -7.88
CA GLU A 58 -4.70 -2.96 -7.94
C GLU A 58 -3.64 -3.73 -8.71
N VAL A 59 -3.09 -4.77 -8.08
CA VAL A 59 -2.02 -5.58 -8.66
C VAL A 59 -2.28 -7.07 -8.51
N SER A 60 -1.58 -7.87 -9.32
CA SER A 60 -1.56 -9.32 -9.12
C SER A 60 -0.99 -9.70 -7.75
N LEU A 61 -1.46 -10.81 -7.18
CA LEU A 61 -0.98 -11.32 -5.88
C LEU A 61 0.52 -11.63 -5.91
N GLY A 62 1.04 -12.12 -7.04
CA GLY A 62 2.48 -12.38 -7.22
C GLY A 62 3.30 -11.11 -7.13
N PHE A 63 2.85 -10.03 -7.79
CA PHE A 63 3.52 -8.74 -7.75
C PHE A 63 3.51 -8.14 -6.33
N ALA A 64 2.37 -8.18 -5.63
CA ALA A 64 2.28 -7.69 -4.25
C ALA A 64 3.24 -8.44 -3.30
N ARG A 65 3.36 -9.77 -3.46
CA ARG A 65 4.29 -10.59 -2.67
C ARG A 65 5.74 -10.28 -2.96
N GLU A 66 6.13 -10.17 -4.24
CA GLU A 66 7.47 -9.74 -4.62
C GLU A 66 7.79 -8.37 -4.03
N LEU A 67 6.88 -7.40 -4.17
CA LEU A 67 7.09 -6.05 -3.66
C LEU A 67 7.28 -6.00 -2.13
N LEU A 68 6.59 -6.86 -1.37
CA LEU A 68 6.66 -6.89 0.08
C LEU A 68 7.85 -7.70 0.61
N LEU A 69 8.16 -8.85 -0.01
CA LEU A 69 9.06 -9.85 0.56
C LEU A 69 10.46 -9.84 -0.07
N ASN A 70 10.60 -9.33 -1.29
CA ASN A 70 11.88 -9.28 -1.99
C ASN A 70 12.53 -7.90 -1.78
N GLU A 71 13.47 -7.82 -0.85
CA GLU A 71 14.21 -6.58 -0.54
C GLU A 71 14.98 -6.01 -1.73
N THR A 72 15.29 -6.84 -2.72
CA THR A 72 16.00 -6.43 -3.95
C THR A 72 15.08 -6.01 -5.09
N PHE A 73 13.76 -6.04 -4.87
CA PHE A 73 12.78 -5.67 -5.89
C PHE A 73 12.89 -4.17 -6.24
N PRO A 74 13.14 -3.81 -7.52
CA PRO A 74 13.64 -2.47 -7.84
C PRO A 74 12.57 -1.36 -7.83
N LEU A 75 11.29 -1.70 -7.65
CA LEU A 75 10.18 -0.75 -7.81
C LEU A 75 10.23 0.43 -6.84
N LEU A 76 10.29 0.18 -5.53
CA LEU A 76 10.24 1.26 -4.52
C LEU A 76 11.48 2.16 -4.59
N PRO A 77 12.72 1.61 -4.69
CA PRO A 77 13.90 2.45 -4.83
C PRO A 77 13.85 3.31 -6.09
N GLU A 78 13.39 2.77 -7.23
CA GLU A 78 13.30 3.54 -8.47
C GLU A 78 12.19 4.61 -8.39
N LEU A 79 11.04 4.28 -7.81
CA LEU A 79 9.94 5.22 -7.63
C LEU A 79 10.33 6.38 -6.68
N ALA A 80 11.09 6.09 -5.63
CA ALA A 80 11.59 7.08 -4.66
C ALA A 80 12.54 8.12 -5.28
N ARG A 81 13.11 7.85 -6.46
CA ARG A 81 13.90 8.84 -7.22
C ARG A 81 13.05 9.94 -7.83
N HIS A 82 11.74 9.71 -7.97
CA HIS A 82 10.80 10.61 -8.62
C HIS A 82 9.83 11.30 -7.65
N ALA A 83 9.58 10.69 -6.49
CA ALA A 83 8.60 11.17 -5.53
C ALA A 83 8.94 10.74 -4.10
N GLN A 84 8.60 11.60 -3.13
CA GLN A 84 8.46 11.20 -1.73
C GLN A 84 7.02 10.72 -1.50
N PHE A 85 6.86 9.55 -0.89
CA PHE A 85 5.55 8.93 -0.66
C PHE A 85 5.58 7.97 0.54
N GLU A 86 4.39 7.75 1.10
CA GLU A 86 4.07 6.65 2.01
C GLU A 86 3.47 5.50 1.21
N VAL A 87 3.72 4.26 1.64
CA VAL A 87 3.21 3.05 0.97
C VAL A 87 2.80 2.00 2.00
N ALA A 88 1.68 1.32 1.73
CA ALA A 88 1.25 0.13 2.46
C ALA A 88 0.94 -0.97 1.46
N ILE A 89 1.53 -2.15 1.65
CA ILE A 89 1.50 -3.25 0.67
C ILE A 89 0.64 -4.39 1.22
N GLY A 90 -0.55 -4.55 0.67
CA GLY A 90 -1.43 -5.66 0.97
C GLY A 90 -1.13 -6.88 0.09
N VAL A 91 -0.82 -8.02 0.70
CA VAL A 91 -0.64 -9.31 0.00
C VAL A 91 -1.93 -9.82 -0.68
N ASN A 92 -3.05 -9.13 -0.47
CA ASN A 92 -4.32 -9.30 -1.17
C ASN A 92 -4.37 -8.57 -2.53
N GLY A 93 -3.25 -8.02 -3.02
CA GLY A 93 -3.18 -7.35 -4.33
C GLY A 93 -3.60 -5.89 -4.31
N LYS A 94 -3.62 -5.26 -3.13
CA LYS A 94 -3.91 -3.83 -2.97
C LYS A 94 -2.67 -3.12 -2.46
N ILE A 95 -2.16 -2.15 -3.20
CA ILE A 95 -1.05 -1.30 -2.77
C ILE A 95 -1.59 0.10 -2.57
N TRP A 96 -1.57 0.58 -1.34
CA TRP A 96 -1.93 1.96 -1.03
C TRP A 96 -0.71 2.86 -1.11
N VAL A 97 -0.87 4.04 -1.70
CA VAL A 97 0.17 5.07 -1.80
C VAL A 97 -0.40 6.44 -1.50
N LYS A 98 0.39 7.25 -0.79
CA LYS A 98 0.08 8.67 -0.54
C LYS A 98 1.34 9.50 -0.70
N ALA A 99 1.27 10.56 -1.49
CA ALA A 99 2.31 11.57 -1.60
C ALA A 99 1.75 12.94 -1.19
N GLU A 100 2.61 13.96 -1.13
CA GLU A 100 2.24 15.33 -0.75
C GLU A 100 1.14 15.91 -1.66
N THR A 101 1.20 15.61 -2.97
CA THR A 101 0.22 16.11 -3.93
C THR A 101 -0.58 14.98 -4.57
N LEU A 102 -1.80 15.30 -4.98
CA LEU A 102 -2.66 14.38 -5.74
C LEU A 102 -1.98 13.92 -7.04
N ARG A 103 -1.29 14.83 -7.74
CA ARG A 103 -0.58 14.53 -9.00
C ARG A 103 0.52 13.51 -8.77
N THR A 104 1.33 13.70 -7.74
CA THR A 104 2.41 12.78 -7.38
C THR A 104 1.86 11.43 -6.95
N THR A 105 0.79 11.42 -6.15
CA THR A 105 0.10 10.18 -5.73
C THR A 105 -0.42 9.39 -6.92
N LEU A 106 -1.07 10.08 -7.87
CA LEU A 106 -1.53 9.48 -9.13
C LEU A 106 -0.37 8.93 -9.97
N GLY A 107 0.75 9.65 -10.01
CA GLY A 107 1.98 9.20 -10.69
C GLY A 107 2.53 7.91 -10.10
N CYS A 108 2.56 7.79 -8.78
CA CYS A 108 2.97 6.56 -8.11
C CYS A 108 2.03 5.39 -8.43
N VAL A 109 0.71 5.60 -8.34
CA VAL A 109 -0.28 4.56 -8.66
C VAL A 109 -0.13 4.06 -10.09
N ARG A 110 -0.09 4.98 -11.07
CA ARG A 110 0.08 4.63 -12.48
C ARG A 110 1.41 3.94 -12.76
N ALA A 111 2.48 4.36 -12.07
CA ALA A 111 3.79 3.73 -12.19
C ALA A 111 3.76 2.28 -11.67
N ILE A 112 3.11 2.02 -10.53
CA ILE A 112 2.93 0.67 -9.98
C ILE A 112 2.12 -0.21 -10.93
N GLU A 113 0.99 0.30 -11.43
CA GLU A 113 0.13 -0.41 -12.39
C GLU A 113 0.84 -0.68 -13.72
N ALA A 114 1.70 0.24 -14.17
CA ALA A 114 2.51 0.05 -15.35
C ALA A 114 3.60 -1.02 -15.13
N CYS A 115 4.25 -1.05 -13.96
CA CYS A 115 5.35 -1.97 -13.70
C CYS A 115 4.88 -3.42 -13.51
N GLN A 116 3.68 -3.67 -12.98
CA GLN A 116 3.23 -5.05 -12.72
C GLN A 116 3.07 -5.93 -13.97
N VAL A 117 2.89 -5.33 -15.15
CA VAL A 117 2.76 -6.04 -16.44
C VAL A 117 4.03 -5.99 -17.29
N ARG A 118 5.16 -5.54 -16.72
CA ARG A 118 6.42 -5.34 -17.44
C ARG A 118 7.58 -6.10 -16.79
N PRO A 119 8.63 -6.44 -17.56
CA PRO A 119 9.88 -6.92 -16.99
C PRO A 119 10.55 -5.85 -16.11
N GLN A 120 11.25 -6.27 -15.05
CA GLN A 120 11.95 -5.37 -14.12
C GLN A 120 12.95 -4.43 -14.82
N ALA A 121 13.59 -4.88 -15.90
CA ALA A 121 14.51 -4.08 -16.70
C ALA A 121 13.86 -2.82 -17.30
N GLU A 122 12.54 -2.82 -17.47
CA GLU A 122 11.78 -1.70 -18.06
C GLU A 122 11.22 -0.74 -17.01
N PHE A 123 11.30 -1.04 -15.71
CA PHE A 123 10.66 -0.24 -14.66
C PHE A 123 11.11 1.21 -14.68
N LYS A 124 12.42 1.45 -14.78
CA LYS A 124 13.00 2.79 -14.89
C LYS A 124 12.43 3.59 -16.06
N ALA A 125 12.31 2.98 -17.22
CA ALA A 125 11.76 3.63 -18.40
C ALA A 125 10.25 3.90 -18.24
N ALA A 126 9.51 2.95 -17.68
CA ALA A 126 8.08 3.07 -17.43
C ALA A 126 7.75 4.17 -16.41
N ILE A 127 8.44 4.20 -15.26
CA ILE A 127 8.28 5.21 -14.21
C ILE A 127 8.59 6.60 -14.78
N LYS A 128 9.74 6.76 -15.45
CA LYS A 128 10.12 8.04 -16.06
C LYS A 128 9.07 8.52 -17.06
N ARG A 129 8.50 7.62 -17.88
CA ARG A 129 7.44 7.95 -18.83
C ARG A 129 6.18 8.46 -18.12
N VAL A 130 5.72 7.77 -17.08
CA VAL A 130 4.53 8.17 -16.31
C VAL A 130 4.69 9.57 -15.71
N PHE A 131 5.82 9.85 -15.06
CA PHE A 131 6.06 11.16 -14.46
C PHE A 131 6.25 12.27 -15.51
N LYS A 132 6.77 11.93 -16.70
CA LYS A 132 6.87 12.87 -17.81
C LYS A 132 5.48 13.23 -18.39
N GLU A 133 4.63 12.24 -18.65
CA GLU A 133 3.25 12.46 -19.13
C GLU A 133 2.43 13.29 -18.13
N LEU A 134 2.67 13.08 -16.83
CA LEU A 134 2.09 13.91 -15.78
C LEU A 134 2.71 15.32 -15.68
N GLY A 135 3.87 15.59 -16.27
CA GLY A 135 4.44 16.94 -16.37
C GLY A 135 3.91 17.72 -17.58
N GLU A 136 3.72 17.03 -18.71
CA GLU A 136 3.35 17.62 -20.00
C GLU A 136 1.86 17.97 -20.16
N GLY A 137 0.96 17.40 -19.33
CA GLY A 137 -0.48 17.73 -19.34
C GLY A 137 -0.83 19.12 -18.78
N MET A 138 0.05 20.11 -18.90
CA MET A 138 -0.11 21.47 -18.39
C MET A 138 0.41 22.52 -19.40
N GLU A 139 0.18 22.25 -20.69
CA GLU A 139 0.14 23.28 -21.75
C GLU A 139 -1.25 23.30 -22.39
#